data_AF-A0A8A2U9Z9-F1
#
_entry.id   AF-A0A8A2U9Z9-F1
#
_cell.length_a   1.000
_cell.length_b   1.000
_cell.length_c   1.000
_cell.angle_alpha   90.00
_cell.angle_beta   90.00
_cell.angle_gamma   90.00
#
_symmetry.space_group_name_H-M   'P 1'
#
loop_
_entity.id
_entity.type
_entity.pdbx_description
1 polymer ?
#
loop_
_entity_poly.entity_id
_entity_poly.type
_entity_poly.pdbx_seq_one_letter_code
_entity_poly.pdbx_strand_id
1 'polypeptide(L)' 'MDRSGFVKLAVIAFGLVVVSFFVRGLSRLVLGAETAALLQAPLAVVGFGLFIYLFVRATLDAIGVWEVERSDP' A
#
# COMPACT_ATOMS: atom_id res chain seq x y z
N MET A 1 -13.62 7.92 8.82
CA MET A 1 -12.28 8.31 8.35
C MET A 1 -12.49 9.20 7.18
N ASP A 2 -11.98 10.41 7.31
CA ASP A 2 -12.24 11.47 6.36
C ASP A 2 -11.44 11.21 5.09
N ARG A 3 -11.93 11.75 3.97
CA ARG A 3 -11.30 11.62 2.66
C ARG A 3 -9.80 11.94 2.70
N SER A 4 -9.38 12.95 3.46
CA SER A 4 -7.97 13.31 3.65
C SER A 4 -7.12 12.16 4.24
N GLY A 5 -7.64 11.48 5.27
CA GLY A 5 -7.00 10.31 5.87
C GLY A 5 -6.91 9.13 4.90
N PHE A 6 -7.94 8.93 4.07
CA PHE A 6 -7.95 7.93 3.00
C PHE A 6 -6.88 8.19 1.95
N VAL A 7 -6.82 9.41 1.41
CA VAL A 7 -5.82 9.78 0.41
C VAL A 7 -4.41 9.63 0.98
N LYS A 8 -4.17 10.06 2.22
CA LYS A 8 -2.86 9.93 2.87
C LYS A 8 -2.43 8.45 3.00
N LEU A 9 -3.33 7.58 3.47
CA LEU A 9 -3.03 6.15 3.58
C LEU A 9 -2.84 5.50 2.19
N ALA A 10 -3.59 5.91 1.18
CA ALA A 10 -3.42 5.43 -0.20
C ALA A 10 -2.04 5.80 -0.77
N VAL A 11 -1.59 7.04 -0.55
CA VAL A 11 -0.25 7.47 -0.95
C VAL A 11 0.83 6.68 -0.20
N ILE A 12 0.65 6.44 1.10
CA ILE A 12 1.58 5.62 1.89
C ILE A 12 1.62 4.17 1.38
N ALA A 13 0.47 3.55 1.14
CA ALA A 13 0.37 2.19 0.60
C ALA A 13 1.10 2.08 -0.74
N PHE A 14 0.82 3.01 -1.66
CA PHE A 14 1.44 3.05 -2.97
C PHE A 14 2.96 3.26 -2.86
N GLY A 15 3.39 4.20 -2.03
CA GLY A 15 4.81 4.44 -1.76
C GLY A 15 5.53 3.20 -1.23
N LEU A 16 4.94 2.49 -0.26
CA LEU A 16 5.50 1.25 0.28
C LEU A 16 5.67 0.16 -0.79
N VAL A 17 4.67 -0.01 -1.65
CA VAL A 17 4.74 -0.97 -2.77
C VAL A 17 5.87 -0.58 -3.72
N VAL A 18 5.95 0.69 -4.14
CA VAL A 18 7.00 1.19 -5.03
C VAL A 18 8.38 0.97 -4.42
N VAL A 19 8.59 1.37 -3.16
CA VAL A 19 9.86 1.16 -2.44
C VAL A 19 10.21 -0.33 -2.37
N SER A 20 9.22 -1.22 -2.18
CA SER A 20 9.47 -2.67 -2.20
C SER A 20 10.07 -3.13 -3.54
N PHE A 21 9.58 -2.61 -4.67
CA PHE A 21 10.13 -2.93 -5.99
C PHE A 21 11.58 -2.47 -6.14
N PHE A 22 11.90 -1.26 -5.66
CA PHE A 22 13.27 -0.74 -5.65
C PHE A 22 14.20 -1.58 -4.78
N VAL A 23 13.77 -1.93 -3.57
CA VAL A 23 14.53 -2.79 -2.66
C VAL A 23 14.81 -4.14 -3.32
N ARG A 24 13.81 -4.79 -3.92
CA ARG A 24 14.05 -6.05 -4.64
C ARG A 24 15.00 -5.89 -5.81
N GLY A 25 14.81 -4.86 -6.63
CA GLY A 25 15.66 -4.61 -7.81
C GLY A 25 17.11 -4.38 -7.42
N LEU A 26 17.35 -3.48 -6.46
CA LEU A 26 18.69 -3.10 -6.02
C LEU A 26 19.36 -4.22 -5.21
N SER A 27 18.64 -4.86 -4.29
CA SER A 27 19.18 -5.99 -3.54
C SER A 27 19.50 -7.17 -4.44
N ARG A 28 18.72 -7.43 -5.51
CA ARG A 28 19.06 -8.50 -6.46
C ARG A 28 20.35 -8.20 -7.22
N LEU A 29 20.61 -6.92 -7.53
CA LEU A 29 21.81 -6.49 -8.22
C LEU A 29 23.07 -6.57 -7.33
N VAL A 30 22.94 -6.26 -6.04
CA VAL A 30 24.09 -6.12 -5.12
C VAL A 30 24.31 -7.35 -4.23
N LEU A 31 23.24 -8.01 -3.76
CA LEU A 31 23.26 -9.01 -2.68
C LEU A 31 22.82 -10.42 -3.11
N GLY A 32 22.42 -10.60 -4.37
CA GLY A 32 21.88 -11.87 -4.89
C GLY A 32 20.37 -12.03 -4.66
N ALA A 33 19.77 -12.99 -5.37
CA ALA A 33 18.32 -13.12 -5.47
C ALA A 33 17.61 -13.54 -4.16
N GLU A 34 18.27 -14.36 -3.35
CA GLU A 34 17.67 -14.93 -2.14
C GLU A 34 17.58 -13.90 -1.01
N THR A 35 18.67 -13.15 -0.77
CA THR A 35 18.72 -12.02 0.17
C THR A 35 17.75 -10.90 -0.22
N ALA A 36 17.62 -10.64 -1.53
CA ALA A 36 16.68 -9.64 -2.05
C ALA A 36 15.21 -10.01 -1.79
N ALA A 37 14.87 -11.30 -1.88
CA ALA A 37 13.52 -11.78 -1.60
C ALA A 37 13.15 -11.60 -0.12
N LEU A 38 14.07 -11.94 0.79
CA LEU A 38 13.86 -11.79 2.24
C LEU A 38 13.71 -10.34 2.68
N LEU A 39 14.54 -9.43 2.14
CA LEU A 39 14.46 -8.00 2.45
C LEU A 39 13.18 -7.36 1.90
N GLN A 40 12.74 -7.76 0.71
CA GLN A 40 11.53 -7.23 0.11
C GLN A 40 10.26 -7.75 0.78
N ALA A 41 10.23 -9.02 1.19
CA ALA A 41 9.02 -9.68 1.69
C ALA A 41 8.20 -8.83 2.69
N PRO A 42 8.76 -8.27 3.78
CA PRO A 42 7.98 -7.47 4.72
C PRO A 42 7.43 -6.18 4.11
N LEU A 43 8.20 -5.48 3.27
CA LEU A 43 7.74 -4.27 2.57
C LEU A 43 6.58 -4.58 1.62
N ALA A 44 6.71 -5.67 0.86
CA ALA A 44 5.68 -6.12 -0.07
C ALA A 44 4.41 -6.54 0.68
N VAL A 45 4.53 -7.31 1.77
CA VAL A 45 3.38 -7.77 2.57
C VAL A 45 2.65 -6.59 3.21
N VAL A 46 3.38 -5.66 3.85
CA VAL A 46 2.76 -4.49 4.48
C VAL A 46 2.13 -3.57 3.44
N GLY A 47 2.84 -3.24 2.36
CA GLY A 47 2.32 -2.37 1.31
C GLY A 47 1.10 -2.97 0.61
N PHE A 48 1.16 -4.25 0.25
CA PHE A 48 0.06 -4.96 -0.40
C PHE A 48 -1.13 -5.18 0.54
N GLY A 49 -0.88 -5.50 1.81
CA GLY A 49 -1.92 -5.61 2.83
C GLY A 49 -2.66 -4.28 3.04
N LEU A 50 -1.93 -3.16 3.11
CA LEU A 50 -2.54 -1.83 3.17
C LEU A 50 -3.35 -1.53 1.92
N PHE A 51 -2.86 -1.95 0.75
CA PHE A 51 -3.56 -1.78 -0.52
C PHE A 51 -4.89 -2.56 -0.55
N ILE A 52 -4.89 -3.83 -0.13
CA ILE A 52 -6.12 -4.63 -0.01
C ILE A 52 -7.11 -3.97 0.95
N TYR A 53 -6.65 -3.52 2.12
CA TYR A 53 -7.50 -2.86 3.09
C TYR A 53 -8.20 -1.63 2.50
N LEU A 54 -7.43 -0.77 1.81
CA LEU A 54 -7.98 0.43 1.18
C LEU A 54 -8.90 0.11 0.01
N PHE A 55 -8.60 -0.94 -0.76
CA PHE A 55 -9.45 -1.41 -1.84
C PHE A 55 -10.80 -1.90 -1.33
N VAL A 56 -10.81 -2.72 -0.28
CA VAL A 56 -12.05 -3.18 0.37
C VAL A 56 -12.82 -1.98 0.91
N ARG A 57 -12.14 -1.05 1.57
CA ARG A 57 -12.77 0.15 2.13
C ARG A 57 -13.39 1.05 1.06
N ALA A 58 -12.70 1.25 -0.06
CA ALA A 58 -13.22 2.00 -1.20
C ALA A 58 -14.39 1.27 -1.89
N THR A 59 -14.33 -0.06 -1.95
CA THR A 59 -15.43 -0.87 -2.49
C THR A 59 -16.67 -0.74 -1.62
N LEU A 60 -16.51 -0.82 -0.29
CA LEU A 60 -17.60 -0.63 0.69
C LEU A 60 -18.23 0.76 0.61
N ASP A 61 -17.42 1.79 0.36
CA ASP A 61 -17.89 3.16 0.09
C ASP A 61 -18.67 3.24 -1.22
N ALA A 62 -18.14 2.65 -2.31
CA ALA A 62 -18.78 2.65 -3.61
C ALA A 62 -20.14 1.93 -3.64
N ILE A 63 -20.32 0.89 -2.81
CA ILE A 63 -21.59 0.17 -2.66
C ILE A 63 -22.48 0.74 -1.54
N GLY A 64 -22.07 1.84 -0.89
CA GLY A 64 -22.85 2.54 0.14
C GLY A 64 -23.00 1.79 1.46
N VAL A 65 -22.16 0.78 1.72
CA VAL A 65 -22.20 -0.02 2.96
C VAL A 65 -21.39 0.66 4.07
N TRP A 66 -20.28 1.33 3.73
CA TRP A 66 -19.48 2.09 4.69
C TRP A 66 -18.88 3.33 4.05
N GLU A 67 -19.47 4.49 4.33
CA GLU A 67 -19.06 5.74 3.72
C GLU A 67 -17.70 6.26 4.22
N VAL A 68 -16.91 6.75 3.28
CA VAL A 68 -15.75 7.60 3.54
C VAL A 68 -16.24 9.04 3.53
N GLU A 69 -16.43 9.59 4.74
CA GLU A 69 -16.92 10.95 5.00
C GLU A 69 -16.37 11.96 3.95
N ARG A 70 -17.29 12.58 3.20
CA ARG A 70 -16.97 13.71 2.34
C ARG A 70 -16.78 14.90 3.26
N SER A 71 -15.54 15.29 3.47
CA SER A 71 -15.23 16.62 4.02
C SER A 71 -15.73 17.62 2.97
N ASP A 72 -16.95 18.12 3.15
CA ASP A 72 -17.46 19.26 2.37
C ASP A 72 -16.66 20.52 2.72
N PRO A 73 -16.51 21.45 1.76
CA PRO A 73 -15.67 22.64 1.87
C PRO A 73 -16.18 23.70 2.86
#